data_AF-A0A9D5GUV8-F1
#
_entry.id   AF-A0A9D5GUV8-F1
#
_cell.length_a   1.000
_cell.length_b   1.000
_cell.length_c   1.000
_cell.angle_alpha   90.00
_cell.angle_beta   90.00
_cell.angle_gamma   90.00
#
_symmetry.space_group_name_H-M   'P 1'
#
loop_
_entity.id
_entity.type
_entity.pdbx_description
1 polymer ?
#
loop_
_entity_poly.entity_id
_entity_poly.type
_entity_poly.pdbx_seq_one_letter_code
_entity_poly.pdbx_strand_id
1 'polypeptide(L)'
;MAPLRKDIGKGKVDVDSYEHAPVILDPLNLGSFDFPTLFHFQGLGFVIANCGPFYPDLVKTFYCNLFTEHGYVVKYFVKGKDIVLTKEDFGKCLSIPFEGERICQGFTCDWTDYEKNKYYFSISRLSEHGIFTNKARNYVRASNWIIVYSSNLSVIDCMLYYFIAYILMSKHSNHSQINDTKMKVIYVVKNKWKVNWSYLTMHHMIHQKGMTGGLPYARLITKILEFCQNSTGVEDDLAAGVVHSELAVGVV
;
A
#
# COMPACT_ATOMS: atom_id res chain seq x y z
N MET A 1 -41.00 61.94 -7.99
CA MET A 1 -40.25 60.87 -8.68
C MET A 1 -39.60 60.02 -7.60
N ALA A 2 -40.20 58.88 -7.27
CA ALA A 2 -39.73 57.91 -6.27
C ALA A 2 -40.14 56.51 -6.76
N PRO A 3 -39.27 55.48 -6.72
CA PRO A 3 -39.55 54.23 -7.40
C PRO A 3 -40.36 53.24 -6.55
N LEU A 4 -41.20 52.49 -7.27
CA LEU A 4 -42.05 51.39 -6.82
C LEU A 4 -41.25 50.24 -6.17
N ARG A 5 -41.68 49.82 -4.99
CA ARG A 5 -41.21 48.63 -4.27
C ARG A 5 -41.85 47.39 -4.93
N LYS A 6 -41.06 46.51 -5.54
CA LYS A 6 -41.52 45.18 -5.98
C LYS A 6 -41.40 44.21 -4.80
N ASP A 7 -42.54 43.72 -4.34
CA ASP A 7 -42.62 42.56 -3.45
C ASP A 7 -42.15 41.31 -4.20
N ILE A 8 -41.03 40.73 -3.77
CA ILE A 8 -40.59 39.40 -4.20
C ILE A 8 -41.07 38.42 -3.13
N GLY A 9 -42.05 37.59 -3.51
CA GLY A 9 -42.64 36.57 -2.66
C GLY A 9 -41.57 35.63 -2.10
N LYS A 10 -41.63 35.42 -0.78
CA LYS A 10 -40.89 34.36 -0.10
C LYS A 10 -41.49 33.01 -0.50
N GLY A 11 -40.88 32.35 -1.48
CA GLY A 11 -41.07 30.91 -1.69
C GLY A 11 -40.45 30.16 -0.52
N LYS A 12 -41.30 29.64 0.38
CA LYS A 12 -40.92 28.61 1.36
C LYS A 12 -40.57 27.36 0.55
N VAL A 13 -39.30 26.98 0.55
CA VAL A 13 -38.90 25.64 0.08
C VAL A 13 -39.20 24.70 1.24
N ASP A 14 -40.20 23.83 1.10
CA ASP A 14 -40.42 22.73 2.04
C ASP A 14 -39.19 21.82 2.02
N VAL A 15 -38.54 21.68 3.18
CA VAL A 15 -37.31 20.90 3.35
C VAL A 15 -37.63 19.43 3.73
N ASP A 16 -38.91 19.06 3.81
CA ASP A 16 -39.35 17.80 4.40
C ASP A 16 -39.73 16.70 3.40
N SER A 17 -39.24 16.74 2.16
CA SER A 17 -39.43 15.63 1.20
C SER A 17 -38.10 15.01 0.75
N TYR A 18 -37.30 14.55 1.71
CA TYR A 18 -36.29 13.51 1.44
C TYR A 18 -36.64 12.30 2.27
N GLU A 19 -37.50 11.46 1.69
CA GLU A 19 -37.72 10.10 2.16
C GLU A 19 -36.35 9.40 2.20
N HIS A 20 -35.78 9.22 3.39
CA HIS A 20 -34.62 8.37 3.60
C HIS A 20 -35.06 6.93 3.41
N ALA A 21 -35.14 6.49 2.15
CA ALA A 21 -35.12 5.07 1.85
C ALA A 21 -33.83 4.51 2.44
N PRO A 22 -33.89 3.56 3.40
CA PRO A 22 -32.67 2.91 3.88
C PRO A 22 -32.03 2.26 2.66
N VAL A 23 -30.77 2.61 2.38
CA VAL A 23 -29.94 1.85 1.46
C VAL A 23 -29.74 0.49 2.11
N ILE A 24 -30.61 -0.46 1.79
CA ILE A 24 -30.44 -1.86 2.13
C ILE A 24 -29.25 -2.31 1.30
N LEU A 25 -28.08 -2.34 1.93
CA LEU A 25 -26.93 -3.05 1.41
C LEU A 25 -27.35 -4.52 1.36
N ASP A 26 -27.63 -5.02 0.15
CA ASP A 26 -27.73 -6.46 -0.07
C ASP A 26 -26.37 -7.07 0.32
N PRO A 27 -26.28 -7.86 1.42
CA PRO A 27 -25.00 -8.40 1.88
C PRO A 27 -24.38 -9.36 0.86
N LEU A 28 -25.16 -9.80 -0.12
CA LEU A 28 -24.78 -10.79 -1.13
C LEU A 28 -24.54 -10.18 -2.53
N ASN A 29 -24.89 -8.92 -2.74
CA ASN A 29 -24.56 -8.18 -3.96
C ASN A 29 -23.36 -7.24 -3.74
N LEU A 30 -22.29 -7.77 -3.11
CA LEU A 30 -20.96 -7.28 -3.39
C LEU A 30 -20.70 -7.59 -4.87
N GLY A 31 -20.85 -6.61 -5.75
CA GLY A 31 -20.47 -6.74 -7.16
C GLY A 31 -19.15 -7.52 -7.25
N SER A 32 -19.16 -8.59 -8.06
CA SER A 32 -18.18 -9.71 -8.04
C SER A 32 -16.83 -9.34 -7.42
N PHE A 33 -16.58 -9.83 -6.21
CA PHE A 33 -15.32 -9.63 -5.48
C PHE A 33 -14.15 -10.23 -6.27
N ASP A 34 -13.48 -9.41 -7.09
CA ASP A 34 -12.49 -9.86 -8.08
C ASP A 34 -11.04 -9.73 -7.60
N PHE A 35 -10.79 -9.42 -6.32
CA PHE A 35 -9.41 -9.23 -5.83
C PHE A 35 -8.50 -10.45 -6.03
N PRO A 36 -8.96 -11.70 -5.82
CA PRO A 36 -8.14 -12.86 -6.12
C PRO A 36 -7.66 -12.89 -7.58
N THR A 37 -8.54 -12.58 -8.53
CA THR A 37 -8.20 -12.49 -9.96
C THR A 37 -7.27 -11.33 -10.24
N LEU A 38 -7.50 -10.15 -9.64
CA LEU A 38 -6.62 -8.99 -9.78
C LEU A 38 -5.22 -9.31 -9.25
N PHE A 39 -5.10 -9.93 -8.08
CA PHE A 39 -3.81 -10.28 -7.51
C PHE A 39 -3.12 -11.43 -8.24
N HIS A 40 -3.88 -12.39 -8.77
CA HIS A 40 -3.35 -13.41 -9.67
C HIS A 40 -2.82 -12.78 -10.96
N PHE A 41 -3.58 -11.85 -11.56
CA PHE A 41 -3.10 -11.07 -12.70
C PHE A 41 -1.84 -10.27 -12.37
N GLN A 42 -1.73 -9.74 -11.15
CA GLN A 42 -0.53 -9.06 -10.67
C GLN A 42 0.64 -10.01 -10.34
N GLY A 43 0.50 -11.33 -10.46
CA GLY A 43 1.57 -12.26 -10.11
C GLY A 43 1.92 -12.28 -8.62
N LEU A 44 0.97 -11.93 -7.74
CA LEU A 44 1.19 -11.82 -6.29
C LEU A 44 0.81 -13.09 -5.51
N GLY A 45 0.51 -14.18 -6.20
CA GLY A 45 0.09 -15.44 -5.58
C GLY A 45 1.06 -15.93 -4.51
N PHE A 46 2.37 -15.90 -4.80
CA PHE A 46 3.41 -16.30 -3.84
C PHE A 46 3.41 -15.43 -2.58
N VAL A 47 3.34 -14.10 -2.72
CA VAL A 47 3.35 -13.17 -1.58
C VAL A 47 2.10 -13.35 -0.71
N ILE A 48 0.94 -13.55 -1.31
CA ILE A 48 -0.33 -13.71 -0.60
C ILE A 48 -0.37 -15.07 0.11
N ALA A 49 0.13 -16.12 -0.52
CA ALA A 49 0.23 -17.45 0.06
C ALA A 49 1.41 -17.60 1.03
N ASN A 50 2.26 -16.57 1.17
CA ASN A 50 3.48 -16.66 1.97
C ASN A 50 3.16 -16.85 3.45
N CYS A 51 3.36 -18.08 3.90
CA CYS A 51 3.19 -18.54 5.26
C CYS A 51 4.52 -19.13 5.74
N GLY A 52 4.71 -19.16 7.05
CA GLY A 52 5.93 -19.63 7.69
C GLY A 52 6.42 -18.72 8.81
N PRO A 53 7.45 -19.18 9.52
CA PRO A 53 8.07 -18.39 10.58
C PRO A 53 8.71 -17.13 9.99
N PHE A 54 8.85 -16.13 10.84
CA PHE A 54 9.73 -14.99 10.59
C PHE A 54 10.61 -14.80 11.81
N TYR A 55 11.81 -14.26 11.59
CA TYR A 55 12.82 -14.13 12.64
C TYR A 55 13.05 -12.64 12.93
N PRO A 56 12.45 -12.08 13.99
CA PRO A 56 12.46 -10.64 14.24
C PRO A 56 13.86 -10.02 14.29
N ASP A 57 14.82 -10.69 14.93
CA ASP A 57 16.17 -10.16 15.07
C ASP A 57 16.92 -10.15 13.74
N LEU A 58 16.70 -11.19 12.93
CA LEU A 58 17.23 -11.24 11.58
C LEU A 58 16.64 -10.15 10.68
N VAL A 59 15.34 -9.85 10.84
CA VAL A 59 14.67 -8.73 10.16
C VAL A 59 15.29 -7.39 10.60
N LYS A 60 15.54 -7.19 11.90
CA LYS A 60 16.23 -5.98 12.39
C LYS A 60 17.63 -5.86 11.78
N THR A 61 18.43 -6.93 11.80
CA THR A 61 19.78 -6.94 11.22
C THR A 61 19.74 -6.61 9.73
N PHE A 62 18.79 -7.19 8.99
CA PHE A 62 18.57 -6.85 7.58
C PHE A 62 18.35 -5.35 7.39
N TYR A 63 17.45 -4.73 8.15
CA TYR A 63 17.16 -3.30 8.04
C TYR A 63 18.31 -2.40 8.52
N CYS A 64 19.05 -2.78 9.56
CA CYS A 64 20.27 -2.08 9.98
C CYS A 64 21.27 -2.01 8.82
N ASN A 65 21.44 -3.12 8.11
CA ASN A 65 22.38 -3.25 7.00
C ASN A 65 21.79 -2.90 5.64
N LEU A 66 20.51 -2.56 5.52
CA LEU A 66 19.86 -2.24 4.25
C LEU A 66 20.37 -0.90 3.70
N PHE A 67 21.10 -0.91 2.59
CA PHE A 67 21.48 0.32 1.91
C PHE A 67 21.25 0.25 0.41
N THR A 68 21.11 1.43 -0.19
CA THR A 68 20.89 1.59 -1.62
C THR A 68 22.11 2.14 -2.31
N GLU A 69 22.57 1.45 -3.33
CA GLU A 69 23.55 1.98 -4.28
C GLU A 69 22.85 2.27 -5.60
N HIS A 70 23.05 3.50 -6.13
CA HIS A 70 22.43 4.01 -7.36
C HIS A 70 20.89 3.87 -7.47
N GLY A 71 20.19 3.68 -6.35
CA GLY A 71 18.72 3.64 -6.29
C GLY A 71 18.06 2.31 -6.71
N TYR A 72 18.84 1.24 -6.98
CA TYR A 72 18.28 -0.02 -7.49
C TYR A 72 18.88 -1.30 -6.87
N VAL A 73 19.78 -1.13 -5.90
CA VAL A 73 20.53 -2.24 -5.32
C VAL A 73 20.26 -2.29 -3.82
N VAL A 74 19.67 -3.38 -3.34
CA VAL A 74 19.66 -3.66 -1.90
C VAL A 74 20.95 -4.38 -1.58
N LYS A 75 21.86 -3.69 -0.90
CA LYS A 75 23.00 -4.32 -0.26
C LYS A 75 22.68 -4.58 1.20
N TYR A 76 22.97 -5.78 1.67
CA TYR A 76 22.91 -6.10 3.09
C TYR A 76 24.03 -7.07 3.47
N PHE A 77 24.49 -6.94 4.70
CA PHE A 77 25.63 -7.67 5.24
C PHE A 77 25.13 -8.78 6.18
N VAL A 78 25.40 -10.04 5.82
CA VAL A 78 25.13 -11.20 6.68
C VAL A 78 26.39 -12.06 6.73
N LYS A 79 26.84 -12.38 7.95
CA LYS A 79 28.00 -13.25 8.22
C LYS A 79 29.27 -12.90 7.41
N GLY A 80 29.61 -11.63 7.23
CA GLY A 80 30.83 -11.25 6.52
C GLY A 80 30.71 -11.11 5.00
N LYS A 81 29.52 -11.34 4.42
CA LYS A 81 29.30 -11.32 2.97
C LYS A 81 28.36 -10.19 2.55
N ASP A 82 28.80 -9.44 1.54
CA ASP A 82 27.96 -8.47 0.84
C ASP A 82 27.03 -9.20 -0.10
N ILE A 83 25.73 -9.03 0.12
CA ILE A 83 24.70 -9.55 -0.78
C ILE A 83 24.10 -8.37 -1.52
N VAL A 84 24.20 -8.40 -2.84
CA VAL A 84 23.78 -7.35 -3.76
C VAL A 84 22.57 -7.87 -4.53
N LEU A 85 21.36 -7.37 -4.23
CA LEU A 85 20.15 -7.77 -4.94
C LEU A 85 19.70 -6.67 -5.89
N THR A 86 19.67 -7.00 -7.19
CA THR A 86 18.98 -6.19 -8.20
C THR A 86 17.46 -6.37 -8.07
N LYS A 87 16.67 -5.53 -8.74
CA LYS A 87 15.20 -5.71 -8.79
C LYS A 87 14.81 -7.04 -9.47
N GLU A 88 15.62 -7.52 -10.41
CA GLU A 88 15.44 -8.80 -11.07
C GLU A 88 15.70 -9.96 -10.10
N ASP A 89 16.80 -9.91 -9.34
CA ASP A 89 17.13 -10.93 -8.33
C ASP A 89 16.09 -10.96 -7.21
N PHE A 90 15.68 -9.78 -6.74
CA PHE A 90 14.63 -9.63 -5.73
C PHE A 90 13.29 -10.20 -6.23
N GLY A 91 12.91 -9.88 -7.47
CA GLY A 91 11.71 -10.41 -8.11
C GLY A 91 11.74 -11.93 -8.25
N LYS A 92 12.86 -12.51 -8.70
CA LYS A 92 13.05 -13.97 -8.80
C LYS A 92 12.98 -14.63 -7.43
N CYS A 93 13.68 -14.08 -6.44
CA CYS A 93 13.72 -14.59 -5.08
C CYS A 93 12.31 -14.69 -4.46
N LEU A 94 11.49 -13.65 -4.62
CA LEU A 94 10.14 -13.60 -4.07
C LEU A 94 9.05 -14.05 -5.03
N SER A 95 9.41 -14.55 -6.21
CA SER A 95 8.45 -14.89 -7.28
C SER A 95 7.41 -13.78 -7.53
N ILE A 96 7.87 -12.53 -7.58
CA ILE A 96 7.04 -11.35 -7.89
C ILE A 96 7.49 -10.67 -9.18
N PRO A 97 6.59 -9.98 -9.90
CA PRO A 97 6.97 -9.24 -11.10
C PRO A 97 8.00 -8.15 -10.83
N PHE A 98 9.01 -8.10 -11.69
CA PHE A 98 10.05 -7.07 -11.72
C PHE A 98 9.98 -6.21 -13.00
N GLU A 99 8.91 -6.33 -13.77
CA GLU A 99 8.57 -5.55 -14.96
C GLU A 99 7.20 -4.85 -14.78
N GLY A 100 6.91 -3.87 -15.63
CA GLY A 100 5.67 -3.07 -15.57
C GLY A 100 5.88 -1.67 -14.98
N GLU A 101 4.78 -1.05 -14.57
CA GLU A 101 4.72 0.31 -14.08
C GLU A 101 5.57 0.50 -12.82
N ARG A 102 6.46 1.51 -12.86
CA ARG A 102 7.34 1.86 -11.75
C ARG A 102 6.68 2.91 -10.87
N ILE A 103 6.03 2.44 -9.82
CA ILE A 103 5.38 3.29 -8.84
C ILE A 103 6.30 3.45 -7.63
N CYS A 104 6.69 4.68 -7.33
CA CYS A 104 7.46 5.05 -6.15
C CYS A 104 7.19 6.52 -5.77
N GLN A 105 7.07 6.81 -4.47
CA GLN A 105 6.80 8.16 -3.99
C GLN A 105 7.91 9.14 -4.44
N GLY A 106 7.53 10.21 -5.14
CA GLY A 106 8.47 11.22 -5.66
C GLY A 106 9.21 10.83 -6.93
N PHE A 107 9.08 9.58 -7.41
CA PHE A 107 9.75 9.08 -8.63
C PHE A 107 8.79 8.56 -9.70
N THR A 108 7.50 8.39 -9.38
CA THR A 108 6.48 8.00 -10.36
C THR A 108 6.23 9.16 -11.31
N CYS A 109 6.26 8.92 -12.62
CA CYS A 109 5.84 9.93 -13.59
C CYS A 109 4.36 10.31 -13.42
N ASP A 110 4.00 11.47 -13.97
CA ASP A 110 2.61 11.85 -14.12
C ASP A 110 1.98 11.05 -15.26
N TRP A 111 0.77 10.54 -15.03
CA TRP A 111 -0.01 9.87 -16.07
C TRP A 111 -1.10 10.81 -16.56
N THR A 112 -1.22 10.95 -17.87
CA THR A 112 -2.15 11.90 -18.51
C THR A 112 -3.62 11.58 -18.21
N ASP A 113 -3.92 10.33 -17.91
CA ASP A 113 -5.23 9.78 -17.60
C ASP A 113 -5.48 9.56 -16.09
N TYR A 114 -4.58 10.03 -15.23
CA TYR A 114 -4.71 9.95 -13.78
C TYR A 114 -4.66 11.33 -13.12
N GLU A 115 -5.75 11.65 -12.44
CA GLU A 115 -5.78 12.76 -11.49
C GLU A 115 -6.30 12.22 -10.15
N LYS A 116 -5.47 12.29 -9.11
CA LYS A 116 -5.72 11.67 -7.79
C LYS A 116 -7.12 11.98 -7.24
N ASN A 117 -7.53 13.25 -7.27
CA ASN A 117 -8.79 13.69 -6.69
C ASN A 117 -9.98 13.17 -7.50
N LYS A 118 -9.96 13.32 -8.83
CA LYS A 118 -11.01 12.79 -9.73
C LYS A 118 -11.16 11.28 -9.58
N TYR A 119 -10.04 10.56 -9.55
CA TYR A 119 -10.08 9.11 -9.36
C TYR A 119 -10.61 8.72 -7.99
N TYR A 120 -10.17 9.39 -6.92
CA TYR A 120 -10.70 9.13 -5.58
C TYR A 120 -12.22 9.33 -5.51
N PHE A 121 -12.76 10.37 -6.15
CA PHE A 121 -14.21 10.57 -6.21
C PHE A 121 -14.93 9.46 -6.98
N SER A 122 -14.35 8.94 -8.06
CA SER A 122 -14.99 7.88 -8.85
C SER A 122 -15.10 6.54 -8.13
N ILE A 123 -14.26 6.29 -7.11
CA ILE A 123 -14.29 5.07 -6.27
C ILE A 123 -14.85 5.32 -4.85
N SER A 124 -15.44 6.51 -4.61
CA SER A 124 -16.04 6.88 -3.32
C SER A 124 -17.53 6.58 -3.26
N ARG A 125 -18.06 6.31 -2.05
CA ARG A 125 -19.51 6.15 -1.80
C ARG A 125 -20.25 7.48 -1.81
N LEU A 126 -19.55 8.55 -1.45
CA LEU A 126 -20.09 9.90 -1.36
C LEU A 126 -19.74 10.67 -2.63
N SER A 127 -20.65 11.54 -3.07
CA SER A 127 -20.37 12.49 -4.15
C SER A 127 -19.24 13.45 -3.76
N GLU A 128 -18.60 14.07 -4.74
CA GLU A 128 -17.61 15.13 -4.52
C GLU A 128 -18.15 16.19 -3.54
N HIS A 129 -19.35 16.72 -3.80
CA HIS A 129 -20.02 17.65 -2.91
C HIS A 129 -20.27 17.06 -1.51
N GLY A 130 -20.69 15.80 -1.42
CA GLY A 130 -20.88 15.08 -0.16
C GLY A 130 -19.58 14.95 0.66
N ILE A 131 -18.43 14.73 0.03
CA ILE A 131 -17.13 14.64 0.70
C ILE A 131 -16.64 16.02 1.16
N PHE A 132 -16.84 17.05 0.33
CA PHE A 132 -16.50 18.43 0.68
C PHE A 132 -17.35 18.95 1.84
N THR A 133 -18.66 18.69 1.81
CA THR A 133 -19.59 19.13 2.86
C THR A 133 -19.45 18.35 4.16
N ASN A 134 -19.16 17.04 4.11
CA ASN A 134 -18.98 16.24 5.33
C ASN A 134 -17.80 16.72 6.20
N LYS A 135 -16.80 17.44 5.64
CA LYS A 135 -15.69 17.97 6.42
C LYS A 135 -15.14 19.30 5.88
N ALA A 136 -15.76 20.41 6.31
CA ALA A 136 -15.20 21.77 6.28
C ALA A 136 -13.88 21.96 7.09
N ARG A 137 -13.23 20.89 7.58
CA ARG A 137 -11.99 20.93 8.38
C ARG A 137 -10.70 20.52 7.63
N ASN A 138 -10.79 19.86 6.46
CA ASN A 138 -9.63 19.24 5.80
C ASN A 138 -9.21 19.88 4.47
N TYR A 139 -9.86 20.98 4.08
CA TYR A 139 -9.43 21.78 2.93
C TYR A 139 -8.27 22.66 3.39
N VAL A 140 -7.03 22.29 3.05
CA VAL A 140 -5.91 23.24 3.18
C VAL A 140 -6.12 24.29 2.09
N ARG A 141 -6.72 25.41 2.50
CA ARG A 141 -7.22 26.49 1.65
C ARG A 141 -6.16 27.11 0.72
N ALA A 142 -4.89 26.79 0.94
CA ALA A 142 -3.74 27.31 0.21
C ALA A 142 -3.20 26.40 -0.91
N SER A 143 -3.67 25.14 -1.08
CA SER A 143 -2.90 24.16 -1.88
C SER A 143 -3.67 23.24 -2.84
N ASN A 144 -5.00 23.34 -3.00
CA ASN A 144 -5.84 22.37 -3.76
C ASN A 144 -5.64 20.88 -3.35
N TRP A 145 -4.95 20.62 -2.23
CA TRP A 145 -4.62 19.29 -1.74
C TRP A 145 -5.74 18.77 -0.84
N ILE A 146 -6.44 17.73 -1.29
CA ILE A 146 -7.46 17.07 -0.49
C ILE A 146 -6.83 15.88 0.24
N ILE A 147 -6.99 15.86 1.57
CA ILE A 147 -6.68 14.67 2.36
C ILE A 147 -7.77 13.63 2.11
N VAL A 148 -7.40 12.53 1.47
CA VAL A 148 -8.32 11.44 1.10
C VAL A 148 -8.31 10.34 2.16
N TYR A 149 -9.48 9.80 2.47
CA TYR A 149 -9.68 8.81 3.53
C TYR A 149 -10.33 7.54 2.98
N SER A 150 -9.84 6.38 3.44
CA SER A 150 -10.39 5.06 3.10
C SER A 150 -11.84 4.86 3.52
N SER A 151 -12.31 5.56 4.55
CA SER A 151 -13.70 5.51 5.01
C SER A 151 -14.71 5.98 3.95
N ASN A 152 -14.28 6.80 3.00
CA ASN A 152 -15.14 7.34 1.96
C ASN A 152 -15.18 6.46 0.71
N LEU A 153 -14.23 5.52 0.55
CA LEU A 153 -14.20 4.57 -0.56
C LEU A 153 -15.38 3.60 -0.51
N SER A 154 -15.84 3.10 -1.66
CA SER A 154 -16.78 1.97 -1.73
C SER A 154 -16.33 0.79 -0.85
N VAL A 155 -17.24 -0.08 -0.41
CA VAL A 155 -16.86 -1.21 0.47
C VAL A 155 -15.78 -2.07 -0.19
N ILE A 156 -15.95 -2.36 -1.48
CA ILE A 156 -15.01 -3.13 -2.29
C ILE A 156 -13.68 -2.37 -2.41
N ASP A 157 -13.68 -1.10 -2.80
CA ASP A 157 -12.45 -0.33 -2.96
C ASP A 157 -11.69 -0.11 -1.65
N CYS A 158 -12.43 0.01 -0.55
CA CYS A 158 -11.88 0.10 0.80
C CYS A 158 -11.17 -1.20 1.19
N MET A 159 -11.77 -2.37 0.90
CA MET A 159 -11.14 -3.66 1.12
C MET A 159 -9.87 -3.81 0.27
N LEU A 160 -9.93 -3.50 -1.03
CA LEU A 160 -8.76 -3.54 -1.91
C LEU A 160 -7.62 -2.66 -1.38
N TYR A 161 -7.96 -1.43 -0.98
CA TYR A 161 -7.01 -0.52 -0.36
C TYR A 161 -6.35 -1.14 0.87
N TYR A 162 -7.11 -1.78 1.76
CA TYR A 162 -6.55 -2.40 2.96
C TYR A 162 -5.69 -3.62 2.64
N PHE A 163 -6.05 -4.46 1.67
CA PHE A 163 -5.18 -5.53 1.18
C PHE A 163 -3.83 -4.98 0.71
N ILE A 164 -3.84 -3.93 -0.12
CA ILE A 164 -2.63 -3.27 -0.58
C ILE A 164 -1.86 -2.67 0.60
N ALA A 165 -2.55 -1.95 1.50
CA ALA A 165 -1.92 -1.20 2.58
C ALA A 165 -1.35 -2.07 3.70
N TYR A 166 -1.91 -3.24 3.96
CA TYR A 166 -1.48 -4.13 5.05
C TYR A 166 -0.65 -5.31 4.59
N ILE A 167 -0.89 -5.85 3.39
CA ILE A 167 -0.15 -7.02 2.89
C ILE A 167 1.01 -6.58 2.00
N LEU A 168 0.73 -5.73 1.00
CA LEU A 168 1.71 -5.40 -0.05
C LEU A 168 2.59 -4.20 0.31
N MET A 169 2.05 -3.26 1.08
CA MET A 169 2.70 -1.99 1.45
C MET A 169 2.54 -1.70 2.95
N SER A 170 2.79 -2.72 3.77
CA SER A 170 2.68 -2.65 5.23
C SER A 170 3.57 -1.55 5.82
N LYS A 171 3.02 -0.71 6.69
CA LYS A 171 3.74 0.41 7.33
C LYS A 171 3.25 0.58 8.76
N HIS A 172 4.05 1.18 9.62
CA HIS A 172 3.68 1.43 11.03
C HIS A 172 3.07 2.83 11.24
N SER A 173 2.14 3.24 10.38
CA SER A 173 1.48 4.55 10.52
C SER A 173 0.01 4.48 10.17
N ASN A 174 -0.72 5.58 10.34
CA ASN A 174 -2.14 5.63 10.05
C ASN A 174 -2.48 5.10 8.64
N HIS A 175 -3.35 4.10 8.59
CA HIS A 175 -3.89 3.50 7.37
C HIS A 175 -5.23 4.13 6.95
N SER A 176 -5.82 5.05 7.72
CA SER A 176 -7.07 5.69 7.32
C SER A 176 -6.88 6.69 6.17
N GLN A 177 -5.73 7.38 6.13
CA GLN A 177 -5.38 8.30 5.06
C GLN A 177 -4.69 7.58 3.90
N ILE A 178 -5.14 7.87 2.68
CA ILE A 178 -4.58 7.28 1.46
C ILE A 178 -3.55 8.25 0.88
N ASN A 179 -2.31 7.78 0.69
CA ASN A 179 -1.28 8.56 0.01
C ASN A 179 -1.41 8.39 -1.52
N ASP A 180 -0.75 9.27 -2.28
CA ASP A 180 -0.82 9.22 -3.74
C ASP A 180 -0.28 7.89 -4.30
N THR A 181 0.81 7.37 -3.76
CA THR A 181 1.38 6.07 -4.16
C THR A 181 0.37 4.93 -4.06
N LYS A 182 -0.35 4.80 -2.94
CA LYS A 182 -1.38 3.76 -2.77
C LYS A 182 -2.57 4.00 -3.70
N MET A 183 -2.94 5.25 -3.95
CA MET A 183 -4.00 5.59 -4.89
C MET A 183 -3.62 5.18 -6.33
N LYS A 184 -2.39 5.48 -6.76
CA LYS A 184 -1.83 5.02 -8.03
C LYS A 184 -1.78 3.49 -8.13
N VAL A 185 -1.40 2.79 -7.06
CA VAL A 185 -1.42 1.31 -7.04
C VAL A 185 -2.85 0.78 -7.22
N ILE A 186 -3.84 1.33 -6.51
CA ILE A 186 -5.26 0.94 -6.70
C ILE A 186 -5.68 1.16 -8.16
N TYR A 187 -5.36 2.33 -8.73
CA TYR A 187 -5.66 2.67 -10.11
C TYR A 187 -5.12 1.64 -11.09
N VAL A 188 -3.81 1.35 -11.03
CA VAL A 188 -3.12 0.42 -11.93
C VAL A 188 -3.64 -1.01 -11.75
N VAL A 189 -3.88 -1.45 -10.51
CA VAL A 189 -4.44 -2.77 -10.23
C VAL A 189 -5.85 -2.92 -10.79
N LYS A 190 -6.74 -1.93 -10.60
CA LYS A 190 -8.12 -1.97 -11.12
C LYS A 190 -8.17 -1.90 -12.64
N ASN A 191 -7.24 -1.18 -13.27
CA ASN A 191 -7.11 -1.11 -14.73
C ASN A 191 -6.36 -2.31 -15.33
N LYS A 192 -5.97 -3.31 -14.52
CA LYS A 192 -5.23 -4.50 -14.96
C LYS A 192 -3.94 -4.17 -15.72
N TRP A 193 -3.25 -3.13 -15.27
CA TRP A 193 -1.90 -2.81 -15.72
C TRP A 193 -0.89 -3.54 -14.83
N LYS A 194 0.23 -3.97 -15.38
CA LYS A 194 1.26 -4.69 -14.61
C LYS A 194 2.05 -3.71 -13.75
N VAL A 195 2.20 -3.99 -12.46
CA VAL A 195 3.06 -3.21 -11.56
C VAL A 195 4.42 -3.92 -11.45
N ASN A 196 5.49 -3.12 -11.43
CA ASN A 196 6.80 -3.60 -11.02
C ASN A 196 6.84 -3.75 -9.48
N TRP A 197 6.32 -4.87 -8.99
CA TRP A 197 6.21 -5.15 -7.56
C TRP A 197 7.55 -5.25 -6.84
N SER A 198 8.58 -5.76 -7.51
CA SER A 198 9.95 -5.76 -6.99
C SER A 198 10.42 -4.33 -6.72
N TYR A 199 10.34 -3.45 -7.72
CA TYR A 199 10.73 -2.06 -7.60
C TYR A 199 9.94 -1.34 -6.49
N LEU A 200 8.61 -1.47 -6.49
CA LEU A 200 7.75 -0.87 -5.48
C LEU A 200 8.10 -1.35 -4.07
N THR A 201 8.30 -2.66 -3.88
CA THR A 201 8.59 -3.25 -2.57
C THR A 201 9.96 -2.84 -2.05
N MET A 202 11.00 -2.88 -2.90
CA MET A 202 12.34 -2.46 -2.54
C MET A 202 12.35 -0.99 -2.09
N HIS A 203 11.80 -0.09 -2.90
CA HIS A 203 11.70 1.34 -2.56
C HIS A 203 10.87 1.57 -1.30
N HIS A 204 9.82 0.80 -1.10
CA HIS A 204 9.04 0.87 0.12
C HIS A 204 9.84 0.43 1.35
N MET A 205 10.60 -0.67 1.27
CA MET A 205 11.50 -1.09 2.35
C MET A 205 12.49 0.02 2.73
N ILE A 206 13.12 0.64 1.73
CA ILE A 206 14.09 1.73 1.92
C ILE A 206 13.42 2.94 2.59
N HIS A 207 12.24 3.33 2.11
CA HIS A 207 11.48 4.42 2.71
C HIS A 207 11.13 4.12 4.17
N GLN A 208 10.67 2.90 4.47
CA GLN A 208 10.27 2.50 5.82
C GLN A 208 11.46 2.39 6.78
N LYS A 209 12.67 2.09 6.30
CA LYS A 209 13.90 2.16 7.11
C LYS A 209 14.11 3.53 7.75
N GLY A 210 13.78 4.61 7.03
CA GLY A 210 13.93 5.98 7.52
C GLY A 210 12.80 6.45 8.44
N MET A 211 11.75 5.65 8.65
CA MET A 211 10.58 6.02 9.43
C MET A 211 10.69 5.46 10.85
N THR A 212 10.11 6.17 11.82
CA THR A 212 9.98 5.66 13.19
C THR A 212 8.83 4.65 13.24
N GLY A 213 9.12 3.39 13.59
CA GLY A 213 8.10 2.36 13.76
C GLY A 213 8.55 0.95 13.40
N GLY A 214 7.56 0.07 13.23
CA GLY A 214 7.77 -1.34 12.89
C GLY A 214 8.38 -1.56 11.50
N LEU A 215 9.23 -2.57 11.42
CA LEU A 215 9.92 -3.01 10.21
C LEU A 215 9.00 -3.92 9.38
N PRO A 216 8.56 -3.50 8.19
CA PRO A 216 7.63 -4.28 7.39
C PRO A 216 8.28 -5.50 6.74
N TYR A 217 7.46 -6.33 6.10
CA TYR A 217 7.91 -7.43 5.23
C TYR A 217 8.73 -8.53 5.91
N ALA A 218 8.55 -8.74 7.22
CA ALA A 218 9.31 -9.73 7.98
C ALA A 218 9.43 -11.11 7.30
N ARG A 219 8.32 -11.65 6.76
CA ARG A 219 8.31 -12.94 6.04
C ARG A 219 9.01 -12.90 4.69
N LEU A 220 8.90 -11.80 3.93
CA LEU A 220 9.61 -11.67 2.66
C LEU A 220 11.11 -11.58 2.91
N ILE A 221 11.52 -10.88 3.97
CA ILE A 221 12.92 -10.77 4.37
C ILE A 221 13.47 -12.14 4.77
N THR A 222 12.74 -12.93 5.55
CA THR A 222 13.14 -14.32 5.85
C THR A 222 13.38 -15.13 4.57
N LYS A 223 12.48 -15.04 3.57
CA LYS A 223 12.65 -15.72 2.28
C LYS A 223 13.85 -15.21 1.47
N ILE A 224 14.10 -13.90 1.49
CA ILE A 224 15.29 -13.31 0.87
C ILE A 224 16.57 -13.89 1.47
N LEU A 225 16.60 -14.03 2.79
CA LEU A 225 17.77 -14.51 3.51
C LEU A 225 18.01 -16.00 3.29
N GLU A 226 16.95 -16.82 3.29
CA GLU A 226 17.02 -18.22 2.89
C GLU A 226 17.56 -18.38 1.46
N PHE A 227 17.04 -17.60 0.52
CA PHE A 227 17.48 -17.62 -0.87
C PHE A 227 18.97 -17.27 -1.01
N CYS A 228 19.43 -16.27 -0.28
CA CYS A 228 20.82 -15.82 -0.37
C CYS A 228 21.80 -16.77 0.31
N GLN A 229 21.38 -17.55 1.30
CA GLN A 229 22.20 -18.62 1.85
C GLN A 229 22.40 -19.73 0.81
N ASN A 230 21.31 -20.16 0.17
CA ASN A 230 21.37 -21.25 -0.81
C ASN A 230 22.16 -20.85 -2.08
N SER A 231 22.07 -19.60 -2.51
CA SER A 231 22.81 -19.11 -3.69
C SER A 231 24.30 -18.90 -3.44
N THR A 232 24.74 -18.89 -2.18
CA THR A 232 26.13 -18.63 -1.81
C THR A 232 26.96 -19.88 -1.53
N GLY A 233 26.36 -21.08 -1.63
CA GLY A 233 27.07 -22.36 -1.51
C GLY A 233 27.62 -22.65 -0.11
N VAL A 234 27.06 -22.03 0.93
CA VAL A 234 27.44 -22.30 2.32
C VAL A 234 26.59 -23.48 2.81
N GLU A 235 27.15 -24.69 2.76
CA GLU A 235 26.54 -25.89 3.35
C GLU A 235 26.31 -25.69 4.87
N ASP A 236 25.08 -26.00 5.29
CA ASP A 236 24.70 -26.66 6.55
C ASP A 236 25.08 -26.13 7.94
N ASP A 237 25.35 -24.83 8.13
CA ASP A 237 25.49 -24.28 9.50
C ASP A 237 24.22 -23.61 10.08
N LEU A 238 23.12 -23.47 9.31
CA LEU A 238 21.92 -22.77 9.81
C LEU A 238 20.88 -23.68 10.49
N ALA A 239 20.79 -24.95 10.13
CA ALA A 239 19.90 -25.89 10.83
C ALA A 239 20.41 -26.21 12.24
N ALA A 240 21.74 -26.27 12.43
CA ALA A 240 22.34 -26.51 13.74
C ALA A 240 22.42 -25.23 14.61
N GLY A 241 22.63 -24.06 14.02
CA GLY A 241 22.81 -22.81 14.76
C GLY A 241 21.53 -22.16 15.29
N VAL A 242 20.38 -22.34 14.62
CA VAL A 242 19.10 -21.77 15.06
C VAL A 242 18.47 -22.60 16.17
N VAL A 243 18.65 -23.93 16.16
CA VAL A 243 18.15 -24.82 17.22
C VAL A 243 19.03 -24.76 18.49
N HIS A 244 20.33 -24.45 18.37
CA HIS A 244 21.22 -24.33 19.53
C HIS A 244 21.34 -22.93 20.15
N SER A 245 20.98 -21.85 19.45
CA SER A 245 21.08 -20.49 20.02
C SER A 245 19.89 -20.10 20.92
N GLU A 246 18.76 -20.82 20.86
CA GLU A 246 17.66 -20.66 21.83
C GLU A 246 17.92 -21.37 23.18
N LEU A 247 18.97 -22.18 23.30
CA LEU A 247 19.38 -22.83 24.56
C LEU A 247 20.58 -22.17 25.25
N ALA A 248 21.14 -21.09 24.70
CA ALA A 248 22.31 -20.41 25.24
C ALA A 248 22.03 -19.02 25.87
N VAL A 249 20.76 -18.59 25.93
CA VAL A 249 20.37 -17.36 26.65
C VAL A 249 19.64 -17.75 27.93
N GLY A 250 20.37 -18.42 28.80
CA GLY A 250 20.02 -18.65 30.20
C GLY A 250 21.33 -18.81 30.98
N VAL A 251 21.53 -17.95 31.99
CA VAL A 251 22.73 -17.86 32.86
C VAL A 251 23.86 -17.11 32.14
N VAL A 252 24.26 -15.88 32.47
CA VAL A 252 24.36 -15.13 33.76
C VAL A 252 23.95 -13.67 33.54
#